data_AF-A0A960FRH5-F1
#
_entry.id   AF-A0A960FRH5-F1
#
_cell.length_a   1.000
_cell.length_b   1.000
_cell.length_c   1.000
_cell.angle_alpha   90.00
_cell.angle_beta   90.00
_cell.angle_gamma   90.00
#
_symmetry.space_group_name_H-M   'P 1'
#
loop_
_entity.id
_entity.type
_entity.pdbx_description
1 polymer ?
#
loop_
_entity_poly.entity_id
_entity_poly.type
_entity_poly.pdbx_seq_one_letter_code
_entity_poly.pdbx_strand_id
1 'polypeptide(L)' 'ALYGAWQDEEDDGAYADWSRSHMAAMADLATGVQLADENLGARPARFASDDAMARLDRIRAAYDPEGRFHSWMGRAS' A
#
# COMPACT_ATOMS: atom_id res chain seq x y z
N ALA A 1 7.56 7.68 -2.19
CA ALA A 1 7.50 7.01 -0.88
C ALA A 1 8.25 7.85 0.14
N LEU A 2 7.91 7.71 1.43
CA LEU A 2 8.61 8.36 2.54
C LEU A 2 8.91 7.28 3.59
N TYR A 3 10.17 7.14 3.96
CA TYR A 3 10.61 6.08 4.86
C TYR A 3 11.13 6.68 6.17
N GLY A 4 10.67 6.11 7.29
CA GLY A 4 11.33 6.25 8.57
C GLY A 4 12.19 5.01 8.82
N ALA A 5 13.39 5.20 9.35
CA ALA A 5 14.27 4.13 9.78
C ALA A 5 15.03 4.57 11.02
N TRP A 6 15.09 3.69 12.02
CA TRP A 6 15.79 3.89 13.29
C TRP A 6 16.36 2.53 13.73
N GLN A 7 17.26 2.55 14.72
CA GLN A 7 17.99 1.33 15.14
C GLN A 7 17.51 0.77 16.48
N ASP A 8 17.04 1.64 17.38
CA ASP A 8 16.64 1.25 18.73
C ASP A 8 15.13 0.97 18.77
N GLU A 9 14.71 -0.17 19.31
CA GLU A 9 13.29 -0.50 19.48
C GLU A 9 12.60 0.48 20.43
N GLU A 10 13.34 1.10 21.37
CA GLU A 10 12.79 2.13 22.27
C GLU A 10 12.26 3.35 21.49
N ASP A 11 12.78 3.59 20.28
CA ASP A 11 12.38 4.70 19.41
C ASP A 11 11.12 4.40 18.56
N ASP A 12 10.60 3.17 18.58
CA ASP A 12 9.41 2.77 17.82
C ASP A 12 8.24 3.72 18.08
N GLY A 13 7.97 4.04 19.35
CA GLY A 13 6.89 4.94 19.74
C GLY A 13 7.09 6.37 19.23
N ALA A 14 8.34 6.82 19.14
CA ALA A 14 8.66 8.18 18.72
C ALA A 14 8.55 8.37 17.20
N TYR A 15 8.93 7.36 16.41
CA TYR A 15 9.07 7.50 14.96
C TYR A 15 8.05 6.71 14.12
N ALA A 16 7.30 5.76 14.70
CA ALA A 16 6.37 4.92 13.96
C ALA A 16 5.34 5.70 13.13
N ASP A 17 4.88 6.85 13.62
CA ASP A 17 3.88 7.67 12.91
C ASP A 17 4.47 8.76 12.01
N TRP A 18 5.79 9.00 12.08
CA TRP A 18 6.40 10.14 11.41
C TRP A 18 6.16 10.11 9.89
N SER A 19 6.42 8.98 9.23
CA SER A 19 6.23 8.88 7.77
C SER A 19 4.75 9.03 7.38
N ARG A 20 3.83 8.47 8.16
CA ARG A 20 2.39 8.52 7.86
C ARG A 20 1.82 9.93 8.01
N SER A 21 2.15 10.62 9.10
CA SER A 21 1.68 11.98 9.36
C SER A 21 2.17 12.97 8.29
N HIS A 22 3.42 12.84 7.83
CA HIS A 22 3.97 13.68 6.77
C HIS A 22 3.34 13.36 5.40
N MET A 23 3.15 12.08 5.09
CA MET A 23 2.43 11.67 3.87
C MET A 23 0.97 12.15 3.87
N ALA A 24 0.30 12.15 5.03
CA ALA A 24 -1.05 12.67 5.17
C ALA A 24 -1.12 14.19 4.94
N ALA A 25 -0.14 14.93 5.47
CA ALA A 25 -0.04 16.38 5.28
C ALA A 25 0.19 16.80 3.81
N MET A 26 0.74 15.90 2.98
CA MET A 26 1.00 16.14 1.55
C MET A 26 0.02 15.40 0.63
N ALA A 27 -1.05 14.81 1.17
CA ALA A 27 -1.93 13.91 0.42
C ALA A 27 -2.64 14.60 -0.75
N ASP A 28 -2.89 15.90 -0.65
CA ASP A 28 -3.49 16.75 -1.68
C ASP A 28 -2.58 16.96 -2.91
N LEU A 29 -1.27 16.81 -2.73
CA LEU A 29 -0.28 16.87 -3.82
C LEU A 29 -0.15 15.52 -4.57
N ALA A 30 -0.68 14.44 -4.01
CA ALA A 30 -0.49 13.10 -4.54
C ALA A 30 -1.57 12.74 -5.60
N THR A 31 -1.15 12.09 -6.68
CA THR A 31 -2.05 11.56 -7.73
C THR A 31 -2.23 10.04 -7.64
N GLY A 32 -1.63 9.39 -6.65
CA GLY A 32 -1.62 7.94 -6.46
C GLY A 32 -0.39 7.49 -5.66
N VAL A 33 -0.21 6.17 -5.56
CA VAL A 33 0.93 5.56 -4.85
C VAL A 33 1.59 4.47 -5.69
N GLN A 34 2.84 4.16 -5.36
CA GLN A 34 3.54 3.03 -5.97
C GLN A 34 3.44 1.81 -5.05
N LEU A 35 2.83 0.73 -5.54
CA LEU A 35 2.48 -0.46 -4.74
C LEU A 35 3.64 -1.07 -3.94
N ALA A 36 4.85 -1.15 -4.50
CA ALA A 36 5.98 -1.85 -3.87
C ALA A 36 6.52 -1.19 -2.59
N ASP A 37 6.25 0.10 -2.38
CA ASP A 37 6.79 0.89 -1.27
C ASP A 37 5.72 1.25 -0.24
N GLU A 38 4.49 0.78 -0.47
CA GLU A 38 3.34 1.31 0.23
C GLU A 38 2.87 0.42 1.36
N ASN A 39 2.74 1.00 2.56
CA ASN A 39 2.11 0.32 3.69
C ASN A 39 0.59 0.41 3.57
N LEU A 40 0.01 -0.36 2.64
CA LEU A 40 -1.43 -0.38 2.39
C LEU A 40 -2.27 -0.86 3.58
N GLY A 41 -1.67 -1.60 4.52
CA GLY A 41 -2.32 -2.01 5.77
C GLY A 41 -2.55 -0.84 6.73
N ALA A 42 -1.59 0.08 6.84
CA ALA A 42 -1.70 1.26 7.70
C ALA A 42 -2.25 2.50 6.98
N ARG A 43 -2.10 2.59 5.66
CA ARG A 43 -2.60 3.70 4.85
C ARG A 43 -3.10 3.20 3.49
N PRO A 44 -4.40 2.88 3.39
CA PRO A 44 -5.03 2.53 2.12
C PRO A 44 -4.91 3.65 1.10
N ALA A 45 -4.49 3.32 -0.12
CA ALA A 45 -4.40 4.27 -1.22
C ALA A 45 -4.56 3.55 -2.56
N ARG A 46 -5.03 4.28 -3.58
CA ARG A 46 -5.17 3.77 -4.95
C ARG A 46 -3.80 3.76 -5.63
N PHE A 47 -3.39 2.60 -6.14
CA PHE A 47 -2.17 2.44 -6.96
C PHE A 47 -2.46 2.08 -8.42
N ALA A 48 -3.72 1.77 -8.75
CA ALA A 48 -4.20 1.46 -10.09
C ALA A 48 -5.60 2.06 -10.29
N SER A 49 -5.96 2.32 -11.55
CA SER A 49 -7.32 2.70 -11.91
C SER A 49 -8.29 1.53 -11.75
N ASP A 50 -9.59 1.83 -11.69
CA ASP A 50 -10.62 0.80 -11.53
C ASP A 50 -10.64 -0.16 -12.72
N ASP A 51 -10.42 0.34 -13.94
CA ASP A 51 -10.31 -0.48 -15.16
C ASP A 51 -9.10 -1.43 -15.12
N ALA A 52 -7.96 -0.95 -14.63
CA ALA A 52 -6.75 -1.76 -14.49
C ALA A 52 -6.96 -2.86 -13.42
N MET A 53 -7.65 -2.52 -12.33
CA MET A 53 -8.03 -3.47 -11.28
C MET A 53 -8.98 -4.55 -11.80
N ALA A 54 -10.04 -4.16 -12.53
CA ALA A 54 -10.96 -5.12 -13.15
C ALA A 54 -10.27 -6.00 -14.20
N ARG A 55 -9.28 -5.47 -14.93
CA ARG A 55 -8.45 -6.28 -15.84
C ARG A 55 -7.58 -7.27 -15.07
N LEU A 56 -6.96 -6.86 -13.96
CA LEU A 56 -6.18 -7.75 -13.11
C LEU A 56 -7.04 -8.89 -12.55
N ASP A 57 -8.28 -8.62 -12.16
CA ASP A 57 -9.19 -9.66 -11.66
C ASP A 57 -9.51 -10.72 -12.70
N ARG A 58 -9.78 -10.29 -13.94
CA ARG A 58 -9.97 -11.23 -15.06
C ARG A 58 -8.72 -12.08 -15.33
N ILE A 59 -7.54 -11.49 -15.24
CA ILE A 59 -6.27 -12.21 -15.42
C ILE A 59 -6.09 -13.23 -14.29
N ARG A 60 -6.31 -12.85 -13.03
CA ARG A 60 -6.18 -13.77 -11.90
C ARG A 60 -7.19 -14.91 -11.98
N ALA A 61 -8.43 -14.65 -12.39
CA ALA A 61 -9.42 -15.71 -12.60
C ALA A 61 -8.99 -16.73 -13.67
N ALA A 62 -8.25 -16.31 -14.69
CA ALA A 62 -7.78 -17.18 -15.76
C ALA A 62 -6.50 -17.96 -15.40
N TYR A 63 -5.56 -17.33 -14.67
CA TYR A 63 -4.21 -17.87 -14.45
C TYR A 63 -3.92 -18.31 -13.01
N ASP A 64 -4.69 -17.83 -12.04
CA ASP A 64 -4.60 -18.20 -10.62
C ASP A 64 -6.00 -18.48 -10.03
N PRO A 65 -6.78 -19.41 -10.62
CA PRO A 65 -8.16 -19.67 -10.20
C PRO A 65 -8.27 -20.24 -8.78
N GLU A 66 -7.19 -20.87 -8.30
CA GLU A 66 -7.12 -21.43 -6.93
C GLU A 66 -6.54 -20.43 -5.92
N GLY A 67 -6.18 -19.21 -6.35
CA GLY A 67 -5.66 -18.16 -5.46
C GLY A 67 -4.33 -18.51 -4.79
N ARG A 68 -3.44 -19.20 -5.50
CA ARG A 68 -2.12 -19.62 -5.01
C ARG A 68 -1.19 -18.44 -4.76
N PHE A 69 -1.37 -17.32 -5.48
CA PHE A 69 -0.61 -16.09 -5.25
C PHE A 69 -1.40 -15.14 -4.37
N HIS A 70 -0.86 -14.79 -3.21
CA HIS A 70 -1.51 -13.85 -2.29
C HIS A 70 -1.77 -12.47 -2.92
N SER A 71 -2.87 -11.86 -2.51
CA SER A 71 -3.14 -10.44 -2.75
C SER A 71 -2.36 -9.57 -1.75
N TRP A 72 -2.35 -8.26 -1.97
CA TRP A 72 -1.76 -7.30 -1.04
C TRP A 72 -2.72 -6.95 0.11
N MET A 73 -2.16 -6.45 1.22
CA MET A 73 -2.93 -5.98 2.37
C MET A 73 -3.85 -4.81 2.00
N GLY A 74 -5.06 -4.78 2.56
CA GLY A 74 -6.06 -3.73 2.28
C GLY A 74 -6.90 -3.96 1.02
N ARG A 75 -6.64 -5.03 0.25
CA ARG A 75 -7.59 -5.52 -0.75
C ARG A 75 -8.66 -6.35 -0.06
N ALA A 76 -9.94 -6.02 -0.23
CA ALA A 76 -11.02 -6.93 0.17
C ALA A 76 -10.88 -8.22 -0.64
N SER A 77 -10.86 -9.37 0.06
CA SER A 77 -10.88 -10.70 -0.54
C SER A 77 -12.23 -10.99 -1.20
#